data_AF-A0A921LB73-F1
#
_entry.id   AF-A0A921LB73-F1
#
_cell.length_a   1.000
_cell.length_b   1.000
_cell.length_c   1.000
_cell.angle_alpha   90.00
_cell.angle_beta   90.00
_cell.angle_gamma   90.00
#
_symmetry.space_group_name_H-M   'P 1'
#
loop_
_entity.id
_entity.type
_entity.pdbx_description
1 polymer ?
#
loop_
_entity_poly.entity_id
_entity_poly.type
_entity_poly.pdbx_seq_one_letter_code
_entity_poly.pdbx_strand_id
1 'polypeptide(L)'
;MHIKDMYKVRQIAGEHIIVGQGAMHADMTKVISLNSTALLLWNELQGRDFTIADAAAVLTTHFGIDHDRAEADARSWVERLVGCGVIAE
;
A
#
# COMPACT_ATOMS: atom_id res chain seq x y z
N MET A 1 -2.12 -0.25 12.63
CA MET A 1 -2.35 -0.82 11.30
C MET A 1 -1.04 -1.25 10.67
N HIS A 2 -1.07 -2.39 9.99
CA HIS A 2 0.09 -2.98 9.31
C HIS A 2 -0.36 -3.69 8.03
N ILE A 3 0.56 -3.80 7.06
CA ILE A 3 0.35 -4.58 5.84
C ILE A 3 0.50 -6.07 6.18
N LYS A 4 -0.49 -6.90 5.83
CA LYS A 4 -0.42 -8.35 6.09
C LYS A 4 0.66 -9.01 5.22
N ASP A 5 1.53 -9.82 5.84
CA ASP A 5 2.63 -10.55 5.19
C ASP A 5 2.23 -11.50 4.05
N MET A 6 0.96 -11.92 4.01
CA MET A 6 0.44 -12.75 2.92
C MET A 6 0.41 -12.02 1.57
N TYR A 7 0.47 -10.68 1.57
CA TYR A 7 0.48 -9.88 0.35
C TYR A 7 1.91 -9.50 -0.05
N LYS A 8 2.20 -9.63 -1.34
CA LYS A 8 3.49 -9.27 -1.93
C LYS A 8 3.30 -8.44 -3.17
N VAL A 9 4.17 -7.45 -3.38
CA VAL A 9 4.22 -6.71 -4.64
C VAL A 9 5.02 -7.50 -5.67
N ARG A 10 4.48 -7.62 -6.88
CA ARG A 10 5.15 -8.21 -8.05
C ARG A 10 5.08 -7.22 -9.20
N GLN A 11 6.14 -7.17 -9.99
CA GLN A 11 6.17 -6.38 -11.22
C GLN A 11 5.72 -7.24 -12.40
N ILE A 12 4.73 -6.78 -13.17
CA ILE A 12 4.25 -7.43 -14.40
C ILE A 12 4.12 -6.35 -15.47
N ALA A 13 4.78 -6.55 -16.62
CA ALA A 13 4.73 -5.63 -17.76
C ALA A 13 5.08 -4.15 -17.44
N GLY A 14 5.91 -3.91 -16.42
CA GLY A 14 6.28 -2.55 -15.98
C GLY A 14 5.37 -1.96 -14.90
N GLU A 15 4.24 -2.60 -14.62
CA GLU A 15 3.33 -2.21 -13.53
C GLU A 15 3.61 -3.00 -12.25
N HIS A 16 3.36 -2.37 -11.11
CA HIS A 16 3.50 -3.00 -9.81
C HIS A 16 2.13 -3.46 -9.32
N ILE A 17 1.99 -4.72 -8.96
CA ILE A 17 0.73 -5.28 -8.49
C ILE A 17 0.88 -5.96 -7.14
N ILE A 18 -0.11 -5.79 -6.26
CA ILE A 18 -0.19 -6.57 -5.01
C ILE A 18 -0.85 -7.91 -5.32
N VAL A 19 -0.24 -9.00 -4.84
CA VAL A 19 -0.71 -10.37 -4.97
C VAL A 19 -0.78 -11.00 -3.57
N GLY A 20 -1.97 -11.47 -3.18
CA GLY A 20 -2.16 -12.24 -1.95
C GLY A 20 -1.85 -13.72 -2.16
N GLN A 21 -0.98 -14.31 -1.33
CA GLN A 21 -0.78 -15.75 -1.28
C GLN A 21 -1.76 -16.38 -0.28
N GLY A 22 -2.80 -17.06 -0.78
CA GLY A 22 -3.76 -17.79 0.05
C GLY A 22 -4.44 -18.94 -0.70
N ALA A 23 -4.21 -20.15 -0.20
CA ALA A 23 -4.87 -21.44 -0.41
C ALA A 23 -5.57 -21.72 -1.76
N MET A 24 -4.95 -22.62 -2.52
CA MET A 24 -5.36 -23.50 -3.64
C MET A 24 -6.80 -23.55 -4.20
N HIS A 25 -7.86 -23.01 -3.59
CA HIS A 25 -9.24 -23.20 -4.08
C HIS A 25 -10.25 -22.07 -3.77
N ALA A 26 -9.86 -20.90 -3.25
CA ALA A 26 -10.82 -19.84 -2.96
C ALA A 26 -10.34 -18.45 -3.43
N ASP A 27 -10.69 -18.10 -4.66
CA ASP A 27 -10.88 -16.72 -5.14
C ASP A 27 -9.75 -15.72 -4.84
N MET A 28 -8.55 -15.90 -5.39
CA MET A 28 -7.42 -14.98 -5.12
C MET A 28 -6.72 -14.44 -6.37
N THR A 29 -7.39 -13.51 -7.04
CA THR A 29 -6.74 -12.52 -7.91
C THR A 29 -7.26 -11.12 -7.57
N LYS A 30 -7.19 -10.71 -6.30
CA LYS A 30 -7.27 -9.28 -5.97
C LYS A 30 -5.96 -8.63 -6.40
N VAL A 31 -5.90 -8.26 -7.67
CA VAL A 31 -4.79 -7.52 -8.28
C VAL A 31 -5.05 -6.05 -8.04
N ILE A 32 -4.23 -5.44 -7.18
CA ILE A 32 -4.25 -3.99 -6.95
C ILE A 32 -3.04 -3.42 -7.66
N SER A 33 -3.25 -2.65 -8.73
CA SER A 33 -2.17 -1.93 -9.40
C SER A 33 -1.74 -0.75 -8.52
N LEU A 34 -0.45 -0.72 -8.23
CA LEU A 34 0.24 0.36 -7.53
C LEU A 34 0.89 1.27 -8.55
N ASN A 35 0.58 2.55 -8.47
CA ASN A 35 1.39 3.58 -9.12
C ASN A 35 2.72 3.73 -8.35
N SER A 36 3.66 4.50 -8.91
CA SER A 36 4.99 4.70 -8.32
C SER A 36 4.95 5.23 -6.88
N THR A 37 3.97 6.10 -6.59
CA THR A 37 3.76 6.67 -5.25
C THR A 37 3.29 5.62 -4.24
N ALA A 38 2.33 4.78 -4.63
CA ALA A 38 1.78 3.73 -3.78
C ALA A 38 2.79 2.59 -3.56
N LEU A 39 3.65 2.32 -4.56
CA LEU A 39 4.78 1.40 -4.42
C LEU A 39 5.79 1.90 -3.37
N LEU A 40 6.09 3.19 -3.40
CA LEU A 40 7.00 3.80 -2.45
C LEU A 40 6.49 3.68 -1.02
N LEU A 41 5.20 4.03 -0.80
CA LEU A 41 4.54 3.83 0.49
C LEU A 41 4.61 2.37 0.94
N TRP A 42 4.31 1.44 0.04
CA TRP A 42 4.39 0.02 0.35
C TRP A 42 5.79 -0.39 0.82
N ASN A 43 6.84 -0.02 0.08
CA ASN A 43 8.21 -0.41 0.42
C ASN A 43 8.68 0.17 1.76
N GLU A 44 8.29 1.40 2.09
CA GLU A 44 8.69 2.06 3.33
C GLU A 44 7.90 1.57 4.55
N LEU A 45 6.68 1.07 4.35
CA LEU A 45 5.75 0.73 5.43
C LEU A 45 5.57 -0.78 5.61
N GLN A 46 5.93 -1.60 4.61
CA GLN A 46 5.89 -3.04 4.72
C GLN A 46 6.79 -3.54 5.86
N GLY A 47 6.31 -4.51 6.63
CA GLY A 47 7.08 -5.14 7.70
C GLY A 47 7.15 -4.34 8.99
N ARG A 48 6.37 -3.25 9.10
CA ARG A 48 6.19 -2.51 10.35
C ARG A 48 4.74 -2.02 10.50
N ASP A 49 4.38 -1.67 11.73
CA ASP A 49 3.19 -0.89 12.01
C ASP A 49 3.41 0.57 11.61
N PHE A 50 2.37 1.19 11.07
CA PHE A 50 2.40 2.58 10.65
C PHE A 50 1.07 3.29 10.86
N THR A 51 1.10 4.61 10.78
CA THR A 51 -0.08 5.47 10.82
C THR A 51 -0.27 6.21 9.50
N ILE A 52 -1.42 6.86 9.32
CA ILE A 52 -1.64 7.74 8.14
C ILE A 52 -0.59 8.87 8.13
N ALA A 53 -0.22 9.37 9.31
CA ALA A 53 0.81 10.39 9.45
C ALA A 53 2.21 9.89 9.02
N ASP A 54 2.58 8.63 9.32
CA ASP A 54 3.82 8.03 8.81
C ASP A 54 3.82 7.96 7.28
N ALA A 55 2.73 7.50 6.69
CA ALA A 55 2.58 7.46 5.22
C ALA A 55 2.65 8.87 4.61
N ALA A 56 2.00 9.86 5.22
CA ALA A 56 2.06 11.25 4.78
C ALA A 56 3.50 11.81 4.89
N ALA A 57 4.20 11.52 5.99
CA ALA A 57 5.58 11.95 6.18
C ALA A 57 6.52 11.38 5.11
N VAL A 58 6.32 10.12 4.70
CA VAL A 58 7.05 9.50 3.59
C VAL A 58 6.80 10.25 2.28
N LEU A 59 5.53 10.60 1.97
CA LEU A 59 5.19 11.35 0.76
C LEU A 59 5.75 12.78 0.77
N THR A 60 5.62 13.50 1.87
CA THR A 60 6.19 14.84 2.03
C THR A 60 7.71 14.82 1.92
N THR A 61 8.38 13.83 2.51
CA THR A 61 9.85 13.71 2.44
C THR A 61 10.32 13.38 1.03
N HIS A 62 9.64 12.49 0.33
CA HIS A 62 10.09 12.03 -0.99
C HIS A 62 9.69 12.99 -2.13
N PHE A 63 8.50 13.59 -2.07
CA PHE A 63 7.97 14.45 -3.14
C PHE A 63 8.04 15.94 -2.82
N GLY A 64 8.33 16.34 -1.58
CA GLY A 64 8.37 17.75 -1.17
C GLY A 64 7.02 18.45 -1.26
N ILE A 65 5.92 17.69 -1.15
CA ILE A 65 4.54 18.21 -1.23
C ILE A 65 4.02 18.67 0.13
N ASP A 66 3.01 19.54 0.11
CA ASP A 66 2.28 19.95 1.31
C ASP A 66 1.79 18.76 2.15
N HIS A 67 1.92 18.88 3.47
CA HIS A 67 1.48 17.86 4.42
C HIS A 67 -0.02 17.55 4.26
N ASP A 68 -0.85 18.57 4.02
CA ASP A 68 -2.30 18.39 3.83
C ASP A 68 -2.61 17.50 2.61
N ARG A 69 -1.89 17.72 1.50
CA ARG A 69 -2.00 16.87 0.30
C ARG A 69 -1.47 15.46 0.57
N ALA A 70 -0.29 15.35 1.16
CA ALA A 70 0.31 14.08 1.52
C ALA A 70 -0.61 13.23 2.42
N GLU A 71 -1.27 13.86 3.39
CA GLU A 71 -2.21 13.19 4.27
C GLU A 71 -3.47 12.74 3.53
N ALA A 72 -4.01 13.56 2.62
CA ALA A 72 -5.15 13.17 1.80
C ALA A 72 -4.82 11.97 0.87
N ASP A 73 -3.66 11.99 0.22
CA ASP A 73 -3.18 10.89 -0.62
C ASP A 73 -2.91 9.62 0.20
N ALA A 74 -2.22 9.75 1.35
CA ALA A 74 -1.95 8.64 2.27
C ALA A 74 -3.25 8.02 2.80
N ARG A 75 -4.22 8.84 3.20
CA ARG A 75 -5.54 8.38 3.67
C ARG A 75 -6.25 7.58 2.57
N SER A 76 -6.33 8.13 1.36
CA SER A 76 -6.95 7.44 0.21
C SER A 76 -6.27 6.11 -0.10
N TRP A 77 -4.94 6.05 -0.03
CA TRP A 77 -4.18 4.82 -0.20
C TRP A 77 -4.50 3.77 0.88
N VAL A 78 -4.51 4.18 2.16
CA VAL A 78 -4.85 3.29 3.28
C VAL A 78 -6.29 2.78 3.14
N GLU A 79 -7.26 3.65 2.88
CA GLU A 79 -8.68 3.27 2.75
C GLU A 79 -8.89 2.24 1.63
N ARG A 80 -8.21 2.41 0.49
CA ARG A 80 -8.25 1.45 -0.63
C ARG A 80 -7.72 0.08 -0.21
N LEU A 81 -6.61 0.05 0.52
CA LEU A 81 -5.98 -1.20 0.98
C LEU A 81 -6.78 -1.88 2.09
N VAL A 82 -7.35 -1.10 3.02
CA VAL A 82 -8.28 -1.59 4.05
C VAL A 82 -9.54 -2.18 3.41
N GLY A 83 -10.16 -1.47 2.47
CA GLY A 83 -11.34 -1.96 1.73
C GLY A 83 -11.05 -3.23 0.91
N CYS A 84 -9.80 -3.43 0.51
CA CYS A 84 -9.36 -4.65 -0.16
C CYS A 84 -9.02 -5.80 0.81
N GLY A 85 -8.86 -5.51 2.11
CA GLY A 85 -8.45 -6.45 3.16
C GLY A 85 -6.94 -6.67 3.28
N VAL A 86 -6.12 -5.78 2.68
CA VAL A 86 -4.66 -5.88 2.62
C VAL A 86 -4.00 -5.38 3.91
N ILE A 87 -4.52 -4.28 4.46
CA ILE A 87 -4.10 -3.75 5.76
C ILE A 87 -4.98 -4.36 6.85
N ALA A 88 -4.37 -4.74 7.96
CA ALA A 88 -5.06 -5.04 9.22
C ALA A 88 -4.90 -3.85 10.18
N GLU A 89 -5.95 -3.56 10.94
CA GLU A 89 -5.91 -2.54 12.00
C GLU A 89 -5.17 -3.01 13.24
#